data_AF-A0A645G2R8-F1
#
_entry.id   AF-A0A645G2R8-F1
#
_cell.length_a   1.000
_cell.length_b   1.000
_cell.length_c   1.000
_cell.angle_alpha   90.00
_cell.angle_beta   90.00
_cell.angle_gamma   90.00
#
_symmetry.space_group_name_H-M   'P 1'
#
loop_
_entity.id
_entity.type
_entity.pdbx_description
1 polymer ?
#
loop_
_entity_poly.entity_id
_entity_poly.type
_entity_poly.pdbx_seq_one_letter_code
_entity_poly.pdbx_strand_id
1 'polypeptide(L)'
;MGKEYSGREYIDRAERLAREAYFNKGGHAAKQYGLDYLWYLWCGADSPLFGKSKMVTFERYFISEKETHKEIKNPYYELKDNEEVCDRILKEFGLDPEISHIINGHMPVKTLKGESPIKANGKLLVIDGGFSKAYQPETGIAGYTLIYNSYGLQLVQHEPFESTQKAIEEGKDILSTSFILERTADRMRIRDTDIGKDLIGQIANLQNLLIAYRKGIIKELK
;
A
#
# COMPACT_ATOMS: atom_id res chain seq x y z
N MET A 1 21.63 10.42 -19.80
CA MET A 1 20.44 9.66 -20.26
C MET A 1 20.98 8.41 -20.94
N GLY A 2 20.52 7.22 -20.56
CA GLY A 2 21.08 5.95 -21.08
C GLY A 2 21.20 4.81 -20.06
N LYS A 3 20.78 5.00 -18.80
CA LYS A 3 20.61 3.89 -17.86
C LYS A 3 19.15 3.44 -17.90
N GLU A 4 18.93 2.17 -18.20
CA GLU A 4 17.64 1.52 -18.04
C GLU A 4 17.43 1.17 -16.57
N TYR A 5 16.19 1.32 -16.10
CA TYR A 5 15.80 1.01 -14.73
C TYR A 5 14.67 -0.02 -14.78
N SER A 6 14.63 -0.93 -13.82
CA SER A 6 13.55 -1.89 -13.67
C SER A 6 13.25 -2.14 -12.19
N GLY A 7 12.10 -2.74 -11.91
CA GLY A 7 11.71 -3.13 -10.56
C GLY A 7 11.76 -1.98 -9.56
N ARG A 8 12.34 -2.23 -8.40
CA ARG A 8 12.48 -1.25 -7.31
C ARG A 8 13.31 -0.04 -7.72
N GLU A 9 14.39 -0.25 -8.48
CA GLU A 9 15.28 0.85 -8.87
C GLU A 9 14.56 1.89 -9.75
N TYR A 10 13.61 1.44 -10.57
CA TYR A 10 12.76 2.34 -11.34
C TYR A 10 11.86 3.20 -10.45
N ILE A 11 11.24 2.60 -9.43
CA ILE A 11 10.39 3.33 -8.48
C ILE A 11 11.23 4.35 -7.68
N ASP A 12 12.42 3.96 -7.22
CA ASP A 12 13.36 4.85 -6.54
C ASP A 12 13.77 6.03 -7.45
N ARG A 13 13.95 5.78 -8.76
CA ARG A 13 14.26 6.85 -9.71
C ARG A 13 13.07 7.78 -9.93
N ALA A 14 11.86 7.23 -10.07
CA ALA A 14 10.65 8.01 -10.23
C ALA A 14 10.38 8.92 -9.01
N GLU A 15 10.57 8.40 -7.80
CA GLU A 15 10.47 9.16 -6.56
C GLU A 15 11.48 10.31 -6.51
N ARG A 16 12.75 10.06 -6.84
CA ARG A 16 13.77 11.12 -6.89
C ARG A 16 13.40 12.22 -7.87
N LEU A 17 12.93 11.87 -9.07
CA LEU A 17 12.49 12.84 -10.06
C LEU A 17 11.30 13.67 -9.57
N ALA A 18 10.33 13.04 -8.90
CA ALA A 18 9.19 13.74 -8.30
C ALA A 18 9.64 14.72 -7.21
N ARG A 19 10.56 14.31 -6.33
CA ARG A 19 11.14 15.18 -5.29
C ARG A 19 11.95 16.33 -5.88
N GLU A 20 12.78 16.06 -6.89
CA GLU A 20 13.54 17.08 -7.62
C GLU A 20 12.59 18.12 -8.24
N ALA A 21 11.50 17.69 -8.88
CA ALA A 21 10.49 18.58 -9.45
C ALA A 21 9.84 19.50 -8.40
N TYR A 22 9.53 18.95 -7.22
CA TYR A 22 8.86 19.68 -6.14
C TYR A 22 9.79 20.66 -5.42
N PHE A 23 11.00 20.23 -5.05
CA PHE A 23 11.89 21.03 -4.20
C PHE A 23 12.82 21.97 -4.98
N ASN A 24 13.07 21.73 -6.27
CA ASN A 24 14.01 22.55 -7.02
C ASN A 24 13.39 23.91 -7.39
N LYS A 25 13.97 24.99 -6.86
CA LYS A 25 13.54 26.37 -7.10
C LYS A 25 14.23 27.03 -8.31
N GLY A 26 15.24 26.40 -8.91
CA GLY A 26 16.00 26.96 -10.04
C GLY A 26 15.35 26.69 -11.41
N GLY A 27 15.41 27.67 -12.32
CA GLY A 27 14.89 27.58 -13.69
C GLY A 27 15.80 26.82 -14.67
N HIS A 28 16.25 25.63 -14.29
CA HIS A 28 17.14 24.81 -15.14
C HIS A 28 16.40 23.64 -15.78
N ALA A 29 16.91 23.14 -16.91
CA ALA A 29 16.31 22.05 -17.70
C ALA A 29 15.97 20.79 -16.89
N ALA A 30 16.74 20.49 -15.82
CA ALA A 30 16.47 19.38 -14.92
C ALA A 30 15.13 19.53 -14.17
N LYS A 31 14.74 20.75 -13.80
CA LYS A 31 13.44 21.03 -13.17
C LYS A 31 12.30 20.78 -14.15
N GLN A 32 12.43 21.25 -15.40
CA GLN A 32 11.41 21.03 -16.42
C GLN A 32 11.20 19.55 -16.66
N TYR A 33 12.28 18.77 -16.80
CA TYR A 33 12.20 17.32 -16.93
C TYR A 33 11.47 16.66 -15.75
N GLY A 34 11.75 17.07 -14.52
CA GLY A 34 11.04 16.58 -13.35
C GLY A 34 9.55 16.92 -13.37
N LEU A 35 9.17 18.13 -13.79
CA LEU A 35 7.77 18.55 -13.92
C LEU A 35 7.03 17.77 -15.02
N ASP A 36 7.66 17.59 -16.18
CA ASP A 36 7.12 16.77 -17.27
C ASP A 36 6.96 15.31 -16.80
N TYR A 37 7.90 14.82 -16.00
CA TYR A 37 7.83 13.48 -15.42
C TYR A 37 6.73 13.34 -14.38
N LEU A 38 6.45 14.36 -13.55
CA LEU A 38 5.28 14.37 -12.66
C LEU A 38 3.97 14.27 -13.45
N TRP A 39 3.87 15.00 -14.56
CA TRP A 39 2.72 14.89 -15.45
C TRP A 39 2.60 13.49 -16.06
N TYR A 40 3.71 12.92 -16.51
CA TYR A 40 3.77 11.54 -16.98
C TYR A 40 3.36 10.54 -15.89
N LEU A 41 3.80 10.72 -14.64
CA LEU A 41 3.39 9.86 -13.53
C LEU A 41 1.88 9.89 -13.32
N TRP A 42 1.23 11.03 -13.55
CA TRP A 42 -0.20 11.18 -13.37
C TRP A 42 -1.05 10.51 -14.47
N CYS A 43 -0.66 10.61 -15.74
CA CYS A 43 -1.51 10.16 -16.86
C CYS A 43 -0.82 9.32 -17.95
N GLY A 44 0.46 9.00 -17.80
CA GLY A 44 1.22 8.20 -18.74
C GLY A 44 0.79 6.72 -18.72
N ALA A 45 0.64 6.10 -19.89
CA ALA A 45 0.15 4.73 -20.02
C ALA A 45 1.01 3.70 -19.25
N ASP A 46 2.33 3.87 -19.30
CA ASP A 46 3.30 3.01 -18.61
C ASP A 46 3.78 3.60 -17.28
N SER A 47 3.08 4.61 -16.76
CA SER A 47 3.36 5.14 -15.43
C SER A 47 3.10 4.07 -14.35
N PRO A 48 3.97 3.96 -13.34
CA PRO A 48 3.75 3.06 -12.21
C PRO A 48 2.58 3.50 -11.32
N LEU A 49 2.08 4.74 -11.46
CA LEU A 49 0.99 5.28 -10.63
C LEU A 49 -0.36 5.34 -11.34
N PHE A 50 -0.38 5.46 -12.68
CA PHE A 50 -1.64 5.69 -13.40
C PHE A 50 -2.43 4.40 -13.62
N GLY A 51 -1.75 3.32 -14.00
CA GLY A 51 -2.33 1.97 -14.08
C GLY A 51 -3.35 1.76 -15.20
N LYS A 52 -3.46 2.68 -16.15
CA LYS A 52 -4.39 2.63 -17.28
C LYS A 52 -3.72 3.09 -18.56
N SER A 53 -4.21 2.65 -19.72
CA SER A 53 -3.66 3.02 -21.02
C SER A 53 -3.87 4.50 -21.37
N LYS A 54 -4.96 5.11 -20.89
CA LYS A 54 -5.28 6.53 -21.09
C LYS A 54 -6.31 7.01 -20.07
N MET A 55 -6.32 8.32 -19.83
CA MET A 55 -7.39 8.99 -19.09
C MET A 55 -8.53 9.28 -20.06
N VAL A 56 -9.76 8.90 -19.70
CA VAL A 56 -10.96 9.14 -20.55
C VAL A 56 -11.99 10.07 -19.89
N THR A 57 -11.55 10.89 -18.94
CA THR A 57 -12.44 11.80 -18.19
C THR A 57 -13.14 12.78 -19.11
N PHE A 58 -12.42 13.31 -20.12
CA PHE A 58 -13.01 14.20 -21.10
C PHE A 58 -14.09 13.49 -21.91
N GLU A 59 -13.79 12.33 -22.45
CA GLU A 59 -14.73 11.54 -23.24
C GLU A 59 -15.97 11.17 -22.43
N ARG A 60 -15.82 10.78 -21.16
CA ARG A 60 -16.95 10.50 -20.27
C ARG A 60 -17.89 11.69 -20.07
N TYR A 61 -17.37 12.91 -20.13
CA TYR A 61 -18.12 14.12 -19.82
C TYR A 61 -18.75 14.73 -21.07
N PHE A 62 -18.09 14.61 -22.23
CA PHE A 62 -18.45 15.36 -23.43
C PHE A 62 -18.79 14.49 -24.65
N ILE A 63 -18.53 13.19 -24.61
CA ILE A 63 -18.78 12.27 -25.73
C ILE A 63 -19.80 11.22 -25.30
N SER A 64 -20.87 11.03 -26.08
CA SER A 64 -21.96 10.11 -25.70
C SER A 64 -21.64 8.65 -25.97
N GLU A 65 -20.76 8.39 -26.94
CA GLU A 65 -20.34 7.07 -27.40
C GLU A 65 -19.52 6.33 -26.35
N LYS A 66 -20.14 5.37 -25.65
CA LYS A 66 -19.53 4.61 -24.54
C LYS A 66 -18.23 3.87 -24.88
N GLU A 67 -18.03 3.49 -26.14
CA GLU A 67 -16.78 2.85 -26.57
C GLU A 67 -15.56 3.75 -26.38
N THR A 68 -15.75 5.08 -26.40
CA THR A 68 -14.67 6.05 -26.15
C THR A 68 -14.25 6.12 -24.67
N HIS A 69 -15.09 5.63 -23.76
CA HIS A 69 -14.91 5.69 -22.30
C HIS A 69 -14.11 4.51 -21.73
N LYS A 70 -13.58 3.64 -22.61
CA LYS A 70 -12.90 2.41 -22.22
C LYS A 70 -11.46 2.71 -21.78
N GLU A 71 -11.15 2.35 -20.54
CA GLU A 71 -9.79 2.42 -19.97
C GLU A 71 -9.25 0.99 -19.88
N ILE A 72 -8.16 0.70 -20.59
CA ILE A 72 -7.50 -0.59 -20.50
C ILE A 72 -6.56 -0.53 -19.30
N LYS A 73 -6.72 -1.46 -18.37
CA LYS A 73 -5.89 -1.54 -17.16
C LYS A 73 -4.53 -2.13 -17.50
N ASN A 74 -3.50 -1.73 -16.76
CA ASN A 74 -2.16 -2.28 -16.94
C ASN A 74 -2.08 -3.77 -16.48
N PRO A 75 -1.01 -4.49 -16.84
CA PRO A 75 -0.88 -5.92 -16.52
C PRO A 75 -0.97 -6.28 -15.03
N TYR A 76 -0.68 -5.34 -14.13
CA TYR A 76 -0.80 -5.57 -12.69
C TYR A 76 -2.21 -6.05 -12.30
N TYR A 77 -3.27 -5.50 -12.92
CA TYR A 77 -4.65 -5.86 -12.59
C TYR A 77 -5.01 -7.30 -12.98
N GLU A 78 -4.32 -7.88 -13.96
CA GLU A 78 -4.49 -9.26 -14.39
C GLU A 78 -3.58 -10.20 -13.59
N LEU A 79 -2.36 -9.76 -13.29
CA LEU A 79 -1.32 -10.57 -12.65
C LEU A 79 -1.39 -10.59 -11.12
N LYS A 80 -2.11 -9.67 -10.48
CA LYS A 80 -2.24 -9.59 -9.01
C LYS A 80 -2.83 -10.84 -8.35
N ASP A 81 -3.50 -11.69 -9.12
CA ASP A 81 -4.10 -12.93 -8.62
C ASP A 81 -3.12 -14.12 -8.74
N ASN A 82 -1.95 -13.91 -9.37
CA ASN A 82 -0.90 -14.91 -9.53
C ASN A 82 0.10 -14.84 -8.35
N GLU A 83 0.26 -15.97 -7.66
CA GLU A 83 1.16 -16.12 -6.50
C GLU A 83 2.63 -15.90 -6.84
N GLU A 84 3.13 -16.50 -7.93
CA GLU A 84 4.53 -16.35 -8.36
C GLU A 84 4.89 -14.89 -8.69
N VAL A 85 3.93 -14.13 -9.23
CA VAL A 85 4.11 -12.70 -9.49
C VAL A 85 4.19 -11.92 -8.19
N CYS A 86 3.32 -12.22 -7.22
CA CYS A 86 3.37 -11.60 -5.90
C CYS A 86 4.70 -11.89 -5.19
N ASP A 87 5.18 -13.14 -5.24
CA ASP A 87 6.46 -13.53 -4.66
C ASP A 87 7.64 -12.77 -5.29
N ARG A 88 7.63 -12.62 -6.62
CA ARG A 88 8.64 -11.82 -7.33
C ARG A 88 8.63 -10.36 -6.90
N ILE A 89 7.45 -9.76 -6.74
CA ILE A 89 7.32 -8.39 -6.24
C ILE A 89 7.91 -8.30 -4.83
N LEU A 90 7.55 -9.20 -3.91
CA LEU A 90 8.08 -9.19 -2.55
C LEU A 90 9.62 -9.30 -2.55
N LYS A 91 10.19 -10.22 -3.32
CA LYS A 91 11.65 -10.37 -3.46
C LYS A 91 12.32 -9.12 -4.04
N GLU A 92 11.71 -8.45 -5.01
CA GLU A 92 12.21 -7.21 -5.61
C GLU A 92 12.37 -6.09 -4.56
N PHE A 93 11.51 -6.07 -3.54
CA PHE A 93 11.60 -5.14 -2.42
C PHE A 93 12.46 -5.65 -1.25
N GLY A 94 13.09 -6.82 -1.38
CA GLY A 94 13.93 -7.43 -0.34
C GLY A 94 13.12 -8.06 0.80
N LEU A 95 11.86 -8.41 0.54
CA LEU A 95 10.96 -9.05 1.51
C LEU A 95 10.94 -10.57 1.29
N ASP A 96 10.76 -11.32 2.38
CA ASP A 96 10.62 -12.77 2.34
C ASP A 96 9.16 -13.13 1.98
N PRO A 97 8.90 -13.77 0.82
CA PRO A 97 7.55 -14.10 0.39
C PRO A 97 6.80 -15.03 1.34
N GLU A 98 7.48 -15.83 2.15
CA GLU A 98 6.81 -16.80 3.04
C GLU A 98 6.08 -16.13 4.20
N ILE A 99 6.55 -14.95 4.62
CA ILE A 99 6.04 -14.22 5.79
C ILE A 99 5.52 -12.82 5.45
N SER A 100 5.64 -12.39 4.19
CA SER A 100 5.28 -11.04 3.75
C SER A 100 4.01 -11.06 2.92
N HIS A 101 3.21 -10.00 3.06
CA HIS A 101 1.97 -9.82 2.33
C HIS A 101 1.94 -8.47 1.62
N ILE A 102 1.33 -8.43 0.44
CA ILE A 102 1.06 -7.21 -0.31
C ILE A 102 -0.31 -6.68 0.14
N ILE A 103 -0.33 -5.47 0.69
CA ILE A 103 -1.57 -4.78 1.04
C ILE A 103 -1.89 -3.78 -0.07
N ASN A 104 -3.00 -4.00 -0.78
CA ASN A 104 -3.45 -3.13 -1.85
C ASN A 104 -4.70 -2.35 -1.45
N GLY A 105 -4.63 -1.02 -1.51
CA GLY A 105 -5.74 -0.12 -1.22
C GLY A 105 -6.39 0.43 -2.50
N HIS A 106 -7.39 1.30 -2.34
CA HIS A 106 -8.03 2.07 -3.42
C HIS A 106 -8.71 1.27 -4.55
N MET A 107 -8.67 -0.06 -4.48
CA MET A 107 -9.34 -0.95 -5.40
C MET A 107 -10.62 -1.50 -4.74
N PRO A 108 -11.82 -1.12 -5.24
CA PRO A 108 -13.05 -1.62 -4.66
C PRO A 108 -13.21 -3.12 -4.94
N VAL A 109 -13.48 -3.88 -3.88
CA VAL A 109 -13.75 -5.32 -3.97
C VAL A 109 -15.22 -5.52 -4.25
N LYS A 110 -15.56 -6.11 -5.39
CA LYS A 110 -16.95 -6.32 -5.80
C LYS A 110 -17.52 -7.58 -5.14
N THR A 111 -17.71 -7.56 -3.83
CA THR A 111 -18.14 -8.74 -3.06
C THR A 111 -19.50 -9.28 -3.54
N LEU A 112 -20.41 -8.39 -3.96
CA LEU A 112 -21.69 -8.76 -4.57
C LEU A 112 -21.55 -9.60 -5.85
N LYS A 113 -20.39 -9.53 -6.52
CA LYS A 113 -20.05 -10.33 -7.70
C LYS A 113 -19.20 -11.57 -7.35
N GLY A 114 -19.08 -11.91 -6.07
CA GLY A 114 -18.27 -13.02 -5.59
C GLY A 114 -16.77 -12.74 -5.56
N GLU A 115 -16.35 -11.47 -5.68
CA GLU A 115 -14.93 -11.13 -5.61
C GLU A 115 -14.39 -11.27 -4.19
N SER A 116 -13.36 -12.09 -4.02
CA SER A 116 -12.62 -12.21 -2.75
C SER A 116 -11.64 -11.05 -2.56
N PRO A 117 -11.52 -10.48 -1.34
CA PRO A 117 -10.45 -9.53 -0.99
C PRO A 117 -9.07 -10.21 -0.84
N ILE A 118 -9.07 -11.54 -0.65
CA ILE A 118 -7.87 -12.36 -0.55
C ILE A 118 -7.53 -12.85 -1.96
N LYS A 119 -6.36 -12.49 -2.47
CA LYS A 119 -5.85 -12.84 -3.80
C LYS A 119 -4.56 -13.64 -3.67
N ALA A 120 -4.15 -14.28 -4.77
CA ALA A 120 -2.85 -14.95 -4.87
C ALA A 120 -2.55 -15.85 -3.66
N ASN A 121 -3.50 -16.73 -3.31
CA ASN A 121 -3.39 -17.66 -2.19
C ASN A 121 -3.05 -17.00 -0.82
N GLY A 122 -3.48 -15.76 -0.62
CA GLY A 122 -3.22 -15.00 0.62
C GLY A 122 -1.98 -14.10 0.58
N LYS A 123 -1.18 -14.13 -0.49
CA LYS A 123 -0.03 -13.22 -0.65
C LYS A 123 -0.45 -11.76 -0.88
N LEU A 124 -1.63 -11.52 -1.45
CA LEU A 124 -2.14 -10.17 -1.70
C LEU A 124 -3.52 -9.97 -1.07
N LEU A 125 -3.67 -8.90 -0.29
CA LEU A 125 -4.89 -8.54 0.40
C LEU A 125 -5.37 -7.19 -0.10
N VAL A 126 -6.58 -7.14 -0.63
CA VAL A 126 -7.23 -5.91 -1.06
C VAL A 126 -8.06 -5.36 0.09
N ILE A 127 -7.67 -4.20 0.60
CA ILE A 127 -8.40 -3.48 1.64
C ILE A 127 -9.08 -2.28 1.02
N ASP A 128 -10.40 -2.38 0.89
CA ASP A 128 -11.22 -1.26 0.44
C ASP A 128 -11.85 -0.52 1.62
N GLY A 129 -11.77 0.82 1.55
CA GLY A 129 -12.50 1.72 2.43
C GLY A 129 -13.93 1.89 1.94
N GLY A 130 -14.77 0.88 2.13
CA GLY A 130 -16.20 0.89 1.77
C GLY A 130 -17.06 1.93 2.52
N PHE A 131 -16.45 2.80 3.33
CA PHE A 131 -17.11 3.89 4.04
C PHE A 131 -17.64 4.99 3.10
N SER A 132 -17.17 5.04 1.85
CA SER A 132 -17.72 5.96 0.86
C SER A 132 -19.06 5.46 0.32
N LYS A 133 -20.12 6.25 0.55
CA LYS A 133 -21.47 6.00 0.02
C LYS A 133 -21.51 5.75 -1.49
N ALA A 134 -20.56 6.33 -2.23
CA ALA A 134 -20.49 6.18 -3.69
C ALA A 134 -20.10 4.75 -4.13
N TYR A 135 -19.37 3.99 -3.29
CA TYR A 135 -18.91 2.64 -3.64
C TYR A 135 -19.77 1.53 -3.05
N GLN A 136 -20.59 1.81 -2.03
CA GLN A 136 -21.51 0.84 -1.42
C GLN A 136 -22.40 0.08 -2.41
N PRO A 137 -22.96 0.70 -3.49
CA PRO A 137 -23.75 -0.04 -4.47
C PRO A 137 -22.97 -1.11 -5.23
N GLU A 138 -21.65 -0.93 -5.40
CA GLU A 138 -20.79 -1.89 -6.09
C GLU A 138 -20.16 -2.93 -5.16
N THR A 139 -19.79 -2.51 -3.94
CA THR A 139 -19.05 -3.35 -2.99
C THR A 139 -19.98 -4.15 -2.09
N GLY A 140 -21.17 -3.65 -1.75
CA GLY A 140 -22.14 -4.29 -0.86
C GLY A 140 -21.75 -4.33 0.62
N ILE A 141 -20.62 -3.72 1.00
CA ILE A 141 -20.06 -3.76 2.36
C ILE A 141 -19.57 -2.37 2.78
N ALA A 142 -19.41 -2.14 4.09
CA ALA A 142 -18.80 -0.92 4.64
C ALA A 142 -17.27 -0.92 4.51
N GLY A 143 -16.67 -2.03 4.08
CA GLY A 143 -15.23 -2.16 3.84
C GLY A 143 -14.58 -3.24 4.69
N TYR A 144 -13.25 -3.22 4.69
CA TYR A 144 -12.43 -4.18 5.42
C TYR A 144 -11.51 -3.50 6.42
N THR A 145 -11.29 -4.14 7.56
CA THR A 145 -10.23 -3.81 8.50
C THR A 145 -9.23 -4.95 8.56
N LEU A 146 -7.96 -4.65 8.30
CA LEU A 146 -6.87 -5.60 8.53
C LEU A 146 -6.31 -5.38 9.94
N ILE A 147 -6.29 -6.44 10.73
CA ILE A 147 -5.75 -6.46 12.08
C ILE A 147 -4.52 -7.35 12.06
N TYR A 148 -3.37 -6.79 12.42
CA TYR A 148 -2.13 -7.53 12.61
C TYR A 148 -1.61 -7.30 14.03
N ASN A 149 -1.35 -8.38 14.74
CA ASN A 149 -0.75 -8.35 16.07
C ASN A 149 0.08 -9.62 16.31
N SER A 150 0.62 -9.78 17.53
CA SER A 150 1.48 -10.92 17.87
C SER A 150 0.80 -12.30 17.83
N TYR A 151 -0.52 -12.36 17.65
CA TYR A 151 -1.27 -13.60 17.45
C TYR A 151 -1.47 -13.94 15.96
N GLY A 152 -1.26 -12.99 15.05
CA GLY A 152 -1.34 -13.20 13.62
C GLY A 152 -2.11 -12.11 12.88
N LEU A 153 -2.60 -12.49 11.70
CA LEU A 153 -3.23 -11.61 10.72
C LEU A 153 -4.70 -11.96 10.52
N GLN A 154 -5.58 -10.98 10.70
CA GLN A 154 -7.02 -11.12 10.55
C GLN A 154 -7.59 -10.04 9.63
N LEU A 155 -8.48 -10.43 8.74
CA LEU A 155 -9.25 -9.51 7.90
C LEU A 155 -10.69 -9.52 8.37
N VAL A 156 -11.23 -8.36 8.73
CA VAL A 156 -12.60 -8.20 9.21
C VAL A 156 -13.41 -7.46 8.16
N GLN A 157 -14.48 -8.07 7.66
CA GLN A 157 -15.45 -7.44 6.78
C GLN A 157 -16.56 -6.80 7.61
N HIS A 158 -16.94 -5.57 7.28
CA HIS A 158 -18.00 -4.83 7.96
C HIS A 158 -19.24 -4.69 7.08
N GLU A 159 -20.41 -4.91 7.66
CA GLU A 159 -21.67 -4.62 6.97
C GLU A 159 -21.97 -3.11 6.91
N PRO A 160 -22.71 -2.63 5.89
CA PRO A 160 -23.13 -1.24 5.80
C PRO A 160 -24.00 -0.82 7.00
N PHE A 161 -23.70 0.36 7.56
CA PHE A 161 -24.58 1.00 8.53
C PHE A 161 -25.59 1.89 7.79
N GLU A 162 -26.87 1.55 7.88
CA GLU A 162 -27.94 2.30 7.21
C GLU A 162 -28.35 3.57 7.97
N SER A 163 -28.85 3.43 9.21
CA SER A 163 -29.19 4.57 10.08
C SER A 163 -29.34 4.16 11.54
N THR A 164 -29.19 5.13 12.46
CA THR A 164 -29.41 4.94 13.89
C THR A 164 -30.84 4.48 14.19
N GLN A 165 -31.83 5.05 13.51
CA GLN A 165 -33.24 4.70 13.72
C GLN A 165 -33.49 3.23 13.34
N LYS A 166 -33.03 2.79 12.16
CA LYS A 166 -33.18 1.40 11.72
C LYS A 166 -32.44 0.43 12.64
N ALA A 167 -31.25 0.78 13.12
CA ALA A 167 -30.49 -0.05 14.05
C ALA A 167 -31.22 -0.22 15.40
N ILE A 168 -31.85 0.84 15.92
CA ILE A 168 -32.65 0.78 17.16
C ILE A 168 -33.94 -0.01 16.95
N GLU A 169 -34.67 0.25 15.87
CA GLU A 169 -35.95 -0.42 15.57
C GLU A 169 -35.78 -1.92 15.28
N GLU A 170 -34.73 -2.29 14.54
CA GLU A 170 -34.47 -3.68 14.16
C GLU A 170 -33.57 -4.42 15.17
N GLY A 171 -33.06 -3.73 16.20
CA GLY A 171 -32.10 -4.31 17.15
C GLY A 171 -30.82 -4.81 16.48
N LYS A 172 -30.41 -4.20 15.35
CA LYS A 172 -29.24 -4.62 14.58
C LYS A 172 -27.96 -4.19 15.28
N ASP A 173 -27.13 -5.18 15.62
CA ASP A 173 -25.74 -4.98 16.02
C ASP A 173 -24.83 -4.94 14.78
N ILE A 174 -23.61 -4.40 14.91
CA ILE A 174 -22.64 -4.32 13.81
C ILE A 174 -22.16 -5.74 13.48
N LEU A 175 -22.75 -6.35 12.46
CA LEU A 175 -22.34 -7.65 11.96
C LEU A 175 -20.99 -7.49 11.25
N SER A 176 -20.00 -8.24 11.74
CA SER A 176 -18.67 -8.31 11.13
C SER A 176 -18.25 -9.76 10.94
N THR A 177 -17.78 -10.09 9.74
CA THR A 177 -17.25 -11.42 9.43
C THR A 177 -15.74 -11.37 9.52
N SER A 178 -15.14 -12.20 10.38
CA SER A 178 -13.69 -12.27 10.55
C SER A 178 -13.10 -13.46 9.80
N PHE A 179 -12.12 -13.19 8.95
CA PHE A 179 -11.30 -14.17 8.25
C PHE A 179 -9.93 -14.21 8.94
N ILE A 180 -9.57 -15.36 9.50
CA ILE A 180 -8.21 -15.58 10.03
C ILE A 180 -7.33 -15.96 8.85
N LEU A 181 -6.38 -15.10 8.50
CA LEU A 181 -5.49 -15.31 7.36
C LEU A 181 -4.23 -16.07 7.79
N GLU A 182 -3.69 -15.71 8.94
CA GLU A 182 -2.48 -16.32 9.47
C GLU A 182 -2.58 -16.45 10.99
N ARG A 183 -2.12 -17.57 11.54
CA ARG A 183 -1.88 -17.75 12.97
C ARG A 183 -0.40 -17.97 13.17
N THR A 184 0.25 -17.06 13.87
CA THR A 184 1.69 -17.19 14.10
C THR A 184 1.92 -18.17 15.26
N ALA A 185 2.66 -19.25 15.00
CA ALA A 185 3.02 -20.21 16.03
C ALA A 185 3.97 -19.59 17.07
N ASP A 186 4.91 -18.76 16.61
CA ASP A 186 5.85 -18.02 17.44
C ASP A 186 5.47 -16.54 17.50
N ARG A 187 5.18 -16.03 18.70
CA ARG A 187 4.76 -14.64 18.86
C ARG A 187 5.91 -13.68 18.59
N MET A 188 5.69 -12.76 17.66
CA MET A 188 6.58 -11.61 17.45
C MET A 188 6.63 -10.72 18.70
N ARG A 189 7.84 -10.36 19.13
CA ARG A 189 8.09 -9.44 20.26
C ARG A 189 8.58 -8.10 19.75
N ILE A 190 8.52 -7.07 20.60
CA ILE A 190 9.01 -5.72 20.27
C ILE A 190 10.45 -5.76 19.74
N ARG A 191 11.33 -6.56 20.34
CA ARG A 191 12.74 -6.70 19.92
C ARG A 191 12.92 -7.20 18.47
N ASP A 192 11.93 -7.90 17.92
CA ASP A 192 11.99 -8.50 16.58
C ASP A 192 11.57 -7.48 15.50
N THR A 193 10.87 -6.40 15.91
CA THR A 193 10.50 -5.27 15.06
C THR A 193 11.69 -4.36 14.76
N ASP A 194 11.58 -3.52 13.72
CA ASP A 194 12.64 -2.56 13.38
C ASP A 194 12.89 -1.54 14.50
N ILE A 195 11.83 -1.06 15.16
CA ILE A 195 11.95 -0.22 16.36
C ILE A 195 12.71 -0.96 17.46
N GLY A 196 12.45 -2.26 17.63
CA GLY A 196 13.19 -3.10 18.57
C GLY A 196 14.67 -3.17 18.29
N LYS A 197 15.04 -3.36 17.02
CA LYS A 197 16.44 -3.37 16.57
C LYS A 197 17.12 -2.02 16.82
N ASP A 198 16.43 -0.91 16.54
CA ASP A 198 16.92 0.43 16.81
C ASP A 198 17.17 0.66 18.31
N LEU A 199 16.23 0.25 19.16
CA LEU A 199 16.36 0.34 20.62
C LEU A 199 17.55 -0.49 21.15
N ILE A 200 17.76 -1.70 20.61
CA ILE A 200 18.92 -2.53 20.95
C ILE A 200 20.22 -1.82 20.55
N GLY A 201 20.26 -1.21 19.36
CA GLY A 201 21.40 -0.41 18.90
C GLY A 201 21.68 0.78 19.83
N GLN A 202 20.63 1.49 20.24
CA GLN A 202 20.76 2.60 21.20
C GLN A 202 21.29 2.12 22.56
N ILE A 203 20.81 0.99 23.07
CA ILE A 203 21.31 0.39 24.31
C ILE A 203 22.81 0.07 24.18
N ALA A 204 23.24 -0.55 23.09
CA ALA A 204 24.64 -0.86 22.84
C ALA A 204 25.50 0.41 22.77
N ASN A 205 25.01 1.47 22.11
CA ASN A 205 25.69 2.76 22.05
C ASN A 205 25.84 3.41 23.43
N LEU A 206 24.79 3.37 24.25
CA LEU A 206 24.83 3.89 25.63
C LEU A 206 25.79 3.09 26.52
N GLN A 207 25.83 1.76 26.37
CA GLN A 207 26.79 0.91 27.08
C GLN A 207 28.24 1.23 26.68
N ASN A 208 28.50 1.42 25.38
CA ASN A 208 29.81 1.82 24.88
C ASN A 208 30.22 3.20 25.39
N LEU A 209 29.29 4.17 25.41
CA LEU A 209 29.52 5.50 25.96
C LEU A 209 29.87 5.44 27.46
N LEU A 210 29.12 4.66 28.23
CA LEU A 210 29.39 4.44 29.66
C LEU A 210 30.77 3.83 29.90
N ILE A 211 31.17 2.84 29.09
CA ILE A 211 32.50 2.22 29.17
C ILE A 211 33.58 3.24 28.82
N ALA A 212 33.39 4.02 27.75
CA ALA A 212 34.35 5.03 27.32
C ALA A 212 34.56 6.11 28.39
N TYR A 213 33.49 6.53 29.06
CA TYR A 213 33.56 7.48 30.17
C TYR A 213 34.27 6.87 31.38
N ARG A 214 33.91 5.64 31.80
CA ARG A 214 34.56 4.94 32.93
C ARG A 214 36.05 4.67 32.71
N LYS A 215 36.46 4.47 31.46
CA LYS A 215 37.87 4.27 31.08
C LYS A 215 38.63 5.59 30.84
N GLY A 216 37.97 6.74 30.96
CA GLY A 216 38.56 8.05 30.71
C GLY A 216 38.89 8.35 29.25
N ILE A 217 38.36 7.56 28.30
CA ILE A 217 38.49 7.79 26.86
C ILE A 217 37.71 9.05 26.46
N ILE A 218 36.51 9.20 27.01
CA ILE A 218 35.71 10.43 26.91
C ILE A 218 35.75 11.09 28.28
N LYS A 219 36.17 12.35 28.34
CA LYS A 219 36.22 13.13 29.57
C LYS A 219 34.89 13.81 29.81
N GLU A 220 34.49 13.91 31.08
CA GLU A 220 33.43 14.83 31.47
C GLU A 220 33.85 16.25 31.13
N LEU A 221 33.06 16.93 30.30
CA LEU A 221 33.18 18.36 30.12
C LEU A 221 32.49 19.01 31.31
N LYS A 222 33.26 19.77 32.10
CA LYS A 222 32.71 20.66 33.13
C LYS A 222 31.93 21.81 32.49
#